data_AF-A0A644Z2P7-F1
#
_entry.id   AF-A0A644Z2P7-F1
#
_cell.length_a   1.000
_cell.length_b   1.000
_cell.length_c   1.000
_cell.angle_alpha   90.00
_cell.angle_beta   90.00
_cell.angle_gamma   90.00
#
_symmetry.space_group_name_H-M   'P 1'
#
loop_
_entity.id
_entity.type
_entity.pdbx_description
1 polymer ?
#
loop_
_entity_poly.entity_id
_entity_poly.type
_entity_poly.pdbx_seq_one_letter_code
_entity_poly.pdbx_strand_id
1 'polypeptide(L)'
;MPEPVPISRLRVRESNMPDINGLPVPQWEVIVEYNDPVNERNYYRFVEYVNGKVTAHYVENDTFNNGTKSKSFLTSCDRKLVPGDTVTVEMQSISKAVYDYFYGFSLLNNVSQGSSVVNPVTNVSGVKLGYFSAHTVNRKSIVVK
;
A
#
# COMPACT_ATOMS: atom_id res chain seq x y z
N MET A 1 0.20 -19.81 2.52
CA MET A 1 -0.06 -18.41 2.92
C MET A 1 1.30 -17.77 3.10
N PRO A 2 1.54 -16.53 2.64
CA PRO A 2 2.81 -15.86 2.89
C PRO A 2 3.08 -15.72 4.39
N GLU A 3 4.35 -15.72 4.80
CA GLU A 3 4.71 -15.54 6.20
C GLU A 3 4.37 -14.12 6.69
N PRO A 4 4.03 -13.95 7.99
CA PRO A 4 3.72 -12.66 8.55
C PRO A 4 4.98 -11.80 8.65
N VAL A 5 4.90 -10.58 8.15
CA VAL A 5 5.98 -9.59 8.24
C VAL A 5 5.56 -8.48 9.20
N PRO A 6 6.23 -8.34 10.37
CA PRO A 6 5.84 -7.35 11.35
C PRO A 6 6.31 -5.94 10.97
N ILE A 7 5.47 -4.95 11.23
CA ILE A 7 5.83 -3.53 11.11
C ILE A 7 6.77 -3.18 12.27
N SER A 8 8.05 -3.03 11.95
CA SER A 8 9.06 -2.62 12.93
C SER A 8 8.84 -1.18 13.40
N ARG A 9 8.48 -0.26 12.48
CA ARG A 9 8.22 1.15 12.79
C ARG A 9 7.19 1.75 11.86
N LEU A 10 6.33 2.60 12.41
CA LEU A 10 5.44 3.48 11.65
C LEU A 10 5.83 4.93 11.97
N ARG A 11 5.98 5.76 10.94
CA ARG A 11 6.27 7.19 11.06
C ARG A 11 5.25 7.98 10.26
N VAL A 12 4.87 9.14 10.79
CA VAL A 12 4.10 10.16 10.09
C VAL A 12 4.84 11.48 10.25
N ARG A 13 5.01 12.21 9.14
CA ARG A 13 5.66 13.52 9.12
C ARG A 13 5.07 14.39 8.02
N GLU A 14 5.18 15.69 8.15
CA GLU A 14 5.01 16.60 7.03
C GLU A 14 6.02 16.24 5.92
N SER A 15 5.58 16.30 4.67
CA SER A 15 6.46 16.00 3.55
C SER A 15 7.53 17.07 3.40
N ASN A 16 8.73 16.61 3.08
CA ASN A 16 9.85 17.47 2.72
C ASN A 16 10.14 17.42 1.22
N MET A 17 9.19 16.91 0.41
CA MET A 17 9.31 16.92 -1.04
C MET A 17 9.34 18.36 -1.55
N PRO A 18 10.25 18.69 -2.50
CA PRO A 18 10.30 20.02 -3.07
C PRO A 18 8.99 20.31 -3.81
N ASP A 19 8.51 21.55 -3.68
CA ASP A 19 7.41 22.02 -4.53
C ASP A 19 7.89 22.03 -5.98
N ILE A 20 7.22 21.25 -6.82
CA ILE A 20 7.48 21.20 -8.25
C ILE A 20 6.28 21.88 -8.91
N ASN A 21 6.52 23.05 -9.48
CA ASN A 21 5.47 23.91 -10.06
C ASN A 21 4.50 23.11 -10.94
N GLY A 22 3.24 23.06 -10.51
CA GLY A 22 2.14 22.39 -11.23
C GLY A 22 1.97 20.90 -10.92
N LEU A 23 2.79 20.28 -10.07
CA LEU A 23 2.61 18.91 -9.61
C LEU A 23 2.08 18.87 -8.17
N PRO A 24 1.01 18.10 -7.87
CA PRO A 24 0.53 17.95 -6.52
C PRO A 24 1.57 17.20 -5.67
N VAL A 25 2.00 17.82 -4.57
CA VAL A 25 2.89 17.22 -3.58
C VAL A 25 2.08 16.74 -2.36
N PRO A 26 2.39 15.57 -1.79
CA PRO A 26 1.70 15.11 -0.59
C PRO A 26 2.05 16.01 0.59
N GLN A 27 1.07 16.45 1.38
CA GLN A 27 1.34 17.23 2.59
C GLN A 27 1.96 16.37 3.69
N TRP A 28 1.56 15.10 3.77
CA TRP A 28 1.96 14.16 4.81
C TRP A 28 2.53 12.86 4.23
N GLU A 29 3.65 12.43 4.78
CA GLU A 29 4.29 11.15 4.48
C GLU A 29 4.03 10.15 5.61
N VAL A 30 3.44 9.02 5.24
CA VAL A 30 3.30 7.85 6.10
C VAL A 30 4.35 6.83 5.67
N ILE A 31 5.26 6.48 6.57
CA ILE A 31 6.41 5.61 6.28
C ILE A 31 6.30 4.36 7.13
N VAL A 32 6.25 3.21 6.47
CA VAL A 32 6.20 1.89 7.09
C VAL A 32 7.58 1.25 6.97
N GLU A 33 8.17 0.87 8.09
CA GLU A 33 9.46 0.17 8.12
C GLU A 33 9.27 -1.27 8.59
N TYR A 34 9.83 -2.22 7.85
CA TYR A 34 9.73 -3.64 8.15
C TYR A 34 10.97 -4.39 7.66
N ASN A 35 11.17 -5.59 8.18
CA ASN A 35 12.24 -6.48 7.73
C ASN A 35 11.64 -7.47 6.75
N ASP A 36 12.05 -7.36 5.49
CA ASP A 36 11.61 -8.28 4.46
C ASP A 36 12.33 -9.64 4.63
N PRO A 37 11.62 -10.77 4.76
CA PRO A 37 12.24 -12.08 4.90
C PRO A 37 12.90 -12.49 3.57
N VAL A 38 14.06 -13.15 3.66
CA VAL A 38 14.93 -13.55 2.52
C VAL A 38 14.25 -14.44 1.47
N ASN A 39 13.02 -14.92 1.75
CA ASN A 39 12.26 -15.80 0.87
C ASN A 39 12.07 -15.19 -0.52
N GLU A 40 11.94 -16.06 -1.54
CA GLU A 40 11.65 -15.62 -2.91
C GLU A 40 10.41 -14.71 -2.97
N ARG A 41 10.55 -13.60 -3.71
CA ARG A 41 9.57 -12.57 -4.08
C ARG A 41 8.30 -12.47 -3.22
N ASN A 42 8.32 -11.57 -2.25
CA ASN A 42 7.20 -11.17 -1.41
C ASN A 42 6.35 -10.06 -2.05
N TYR A 43 5.06 -10.08 -1.69
CA TYR A 43 4.07 -9.11 -2.15
C TYR A 43 3.30 -8.56 -0.96
N TYR A 44 3.14 -7.25 -0.93
CA TYR A 44 2.54 -6.54 0.19
C TYR A 44 1.36 -5.70 -0.26
N ARG A 45 0.34 -5.65 0.59
CA ARG A 45 -0.72 -4.65 0.52
C ARG A 45 -0.77 -3.87 1.82
N PHE A 46 -0.73 -2.55 1.70
CA PHE A 46 -0.89 -1.65 2.83
C PHE A 46 -2.29 -1.05 2.76
N VAL A 47 -3.06 -1.15 3.84
CA VAL A 47 -4.35 -0.47 3.98
C VAL A 47 -4.19 0.61 5.05
N GLU A 48 -4.44 1.85 4.66
CA GLU A 48 -4.37 2.99 5.55
C GLU A 48 -5.76 3.29 6.12
N TYR A 49 -5.79 3.59 7.41
CA TYR A 49 -6.95 4.09 8.12
C TYR A 49 -6.61 5.42 8.78
N VAL A 50 -7.51 6.40 8.68
CA VAL A 50 -7.48 7.63 9.46
C VAL A 50 -8.72 7.64 10.36
N ASN A 51 -8.51 7.70 11.67
CA ASN A 51 -9.58 7.65 12.67
C ASN A 51 -10.54 6.46 12.47
N GLY A 52 -9.97 5.29 12.13
CA GLY A 52 -10.70 4.04 11.91
C GLY A 52 -11.38 3.88 10.55
N LYS A 53 -11.32 4.88 9.66
CA LYS A 53 -11.88 4.80 8.30
C LYS A 53 -10.80 4.52 7.28
N VAL A 54 -11.03 3.57 6.38
CA VAL A 54 -10.11 3.27 5.26
C VAL A 54 -10.01 4.51 4.36
N THR A 55 -8.79 4.99 4.14
CA THR A 55 -8.52 6.17 3.30
C THR A 55 -7.77 5.83 2.04
N ALA A 56 -6.88 4.85 2.09
CA ALA A 56 -6.05 4.47 0.95
C ALA A 56 -5.63 3.00 1.02
N HIS A 57 -5.22 2.47 -0.12
CA HIS A 57 -4.52 1.20 -0.18
C HIS A 57 -3.38 1.27 -1.21
N TYR A 58 -2.33 0.49 -0.93
CA TYR A 58 -1.12 0.45 -1.73
C TYR A 58 -0.72 -1.00 -1.92
N VAL A 59 -0.11 -1.32 -3.06
CA VAL A 59 0.48 -2.64 -3.30
C VAL A 59 1.91 -2.49 -3.78
N GLU A 60 2.79 -3.26 -3.17
CA GLU A 60 4.23 -3.25 -3.45
C GLU A 60 4.74 -4.67 -3.61
N ASN A 61 5.84 -4.82 -4.35
CA ASN A 61 6.59 -6.06 -4.45
C ASN A 61 8.04 -5.79 -4.03
N ASP A 62 8.71 -6.82 -3.51
CA ASP A 62 10.05 -6.72 -2.94
C ASP A 62 11.18 -6.97 -3.95
N THR A 63 10.91 -6.92 -5.26
CA THR A 63 11.82 -7.39 -6.33
C THR A 63 13.24 -6.84 -6.23
N PHE A 64 13.42 -5.68 -5.59
CA PHE A 64 14.71 -5.00 -5.42
C PHE A 64 15.22 -4.91 -3.97
N ASN A 65 14.47 -5.39 -2.97
CA ASN A 65 14.75 -5.15 -1.53
C ASN A 65 14.86 -6.43 -0.68
N ASN A 66 14.98 -7.60 -1.32
CA ASN A 66 14.96 -8.90 -0.64
C ASN A 66 15.98 -8.99 0.52
N GLY A 67 15.51 -9.40 1.71
CA GLY A 67 16.36 -9.65 2.88
C GLY A 67 16.92 -8.39 3.57
N THR A 68 16.40 -7.20 3.24
CA THR A 68 16.86 -5.92 3.82
C THR A 68 15.78 -5.18 4.60
N LYS A 69 16.20 -4.16 5.37
CA LYS A 69 15.30 -3.22 6.04
C LYS A 69 14.58 -2.39 4.98
N SER A 70 13.33 -2.74 4.70
CA SER A 70 12.49 -2.08 3.71
C SER A 70 11.74 -0.89 4.30
N LYS A 71 11.50 0.11 3.46
CA LYS A 71 10.68 1.28 3.78
C LYS A 71 9.67 1.50 2.67
N SER A 72 8.39 1.39 2.99
CA SER A 72 7.30 1.75 2.09
C SER A 72 6.86 3.17 2.41
N PHE A 73 6.89 4.02 1.39
CA PHE A 73 6.43 5.40 1.47
C PHE A 73 5.01 5.46 0.90
N LEU A 74 4.02 5.50 1.79
CA LEU A 74 2.62 5.56 1.39
C LEU A 74 2.29 7.01 1.05
N THR A 75 2.56 7.43 -0.18
CA THR A 75 2.32 8.81 -0.62
C THR A 75 0.92 8.95 -1.19
N SER A 76 0.16 9.93 -0.68
CA SER A 76 -1.14 10.31 -1.25
C SER A 76 -1.25 11.82 -1.16
N CYS A 77 -1.52 12.46 -2.29
CA CYS A 77 -1.73 13.91 -2.35
C CYS A 77 -3.10 14.32 -1.80
N ASP A 78 -4.05 13.37 -1.74
CA ASP A 78 -5.38 13.59 -1.18
C ASP A 78 -5.41 13.41 0.35
N ARG A 79 -4.29 12.96 0.96
CA ARG A 79 -4.20 12.76 2.39
C ARG A 79 -4.23 14.09 3.13
N LYS A 80 -5.31 14.31 3.87
CA LYS A 80 -5.49 15.45 4.79
C LYS A 80 -5.46 14.92 6.21
N LEU A 81 -4.35 15.17 6.92
CA LEU A 81 -4.21 14.87 8.34
C LEU A 81 -4.11 16.18 9.13
N VAL A 82 -4.66 16.14 10.34
CA VAL A 82 -4.49 17.20 11.35
C VAL A 82 -3.90 16.62 12.63
N PRO A 83 -3.18 17.42 13.44
CA PRO A 83 -2.72 16.99 14.75
C PRO A 83 -3.87 16.41 15.59
N GLY A 84 -3.65 15.26 16.21
CA GLY A 84 -4.66 14.49 16.94
C GLY A 84 -5.31 13.36 16.14
N ASP A 85 -5.20 13.35 14.81
CA ASP A 85 -5.66 12.21 14.01
C ASP A 85 -4.87 10.94 14.34
N THR A 86 -5.54 9.80 14.32
CA THR A 86 -4.90 8.49 14.45
C THR A 86 -4.76 7.83 13.09
N VAL A 87 -3.52 7.69 12.63
CA VAL A 87 -3.18 6.92 11.44
C VAL A 87 -2.91 5.47 11.85
N THR A 88 -3.59 4.52 11.23
CA THR A 88 -3.32 3.10 11.35
C THR A 88 -2.94 2.53 10.00
N VAL A 89 -1.85 1.78 9.94
CA VAL A 89 -1.48 1.01 8.75
C VAL A 89 -1.64 -0.47 9.05
N GLU A 90 -2.41 -1.13 8.20
CA GLU A 90 -2.48 -2.58 8.11
C GLU A 90 -1.59 -3.06 6.96
N MET A 91 -0.54 -3.79 7.30
CA MET A 91 0.32 -4.46 6.33
C MET A 91 -0.16 -5.91 6.17
N GLN A 92 -0.44 -6.29 4.93
CA GLN A 92 -0.88 -7.62 4.53
C GLN A 92 0.18 -8.29 3.67
N SER A 93 0.70 -9.45 4.07
CA SER A 93 1.51 -10.29 3.17
C SER A 93 0.57 -11.12 2.30
N ILE A 94 0.56 -10.85 0.99
CA ILE A 94 -0.40 -11.39 0.02
C ILE A 94 0.27 -12.32 -1.00
N SER A 95 -0.51 -13.16 -1.67
CA SER A 95 0.00 -13.96 -2.78
C SER A 95 0.19 -13.11 -4.03
N LYS A 96 1.05 -13.58 -4.96
CA LYS A 96 1.24 -12.94 -6.27
C LYS A 96 -0.08 -12.70 -7.00
N ALA A 97 -0.99 -13.67 -7.00
CA ALA A 97 -2.27 -13.55 -7.71
C ALA A 97 -3.15 -12.40 -7.16
N VAL A 98 -3.11 -12.17 -5.85
CA VAL A 98 -3.82 -11.04 -5.21
C VAL A 98 -3.11 -9.72 -5.54
N TYR A 99 -1.78 -9.71 -5.54
CA TYR A 99 -1.01 -8.54 -5.95
C TYR A 99 -1.32 -8.16 -7.40
N ASP A 100 -1.31 -9.12 -8.33
CA ASP A 100 -1.57 -8.88 -9.74
C ASP A 100 -2.97 -8.25 -9.95
N TYR A 101 -3.98 -8.69 -9.18
CA TYR A 101 -5.31 -8.10 -9.20
C TYR A 101 -5.30 -6.62 -8.77
N PHE A 102 -4.74 -6.30 -7.60
CA PHE A 102 -4.71 -4.92 -7.09
C PHE A 102 -3.78 -4.01 -7.89
N TYR A 103 -2.67 -4.56 -8.41
CA TYR A 103 -1.77 -3.83 -9.30
C TYR A 103 -2.50 -3.46 -10.59
N GLY A 104 -3.19 -4.42 -11.23
CA GLY A 104 -4.05 -4.16 -12.38
C GLY A 104 -5.12 -3.12 -12.09
N PHE A 105 -5.76 -3.19 -10.93
CA PHE A 105 -6.74 -2.19 -10.49
C PHE A 105 -6.12 -0.79 -10.33
N SER A 106 -4.92 -0.69 -9.77
CA SER A 106 -4.21 0.59 -9.60
C SER A 106 -3.85 1.26 -10.94
N LEU A 107 -3.58 0.46 -11.98
CA LEU A 107 -3.36 0.96 -13.33
C LEU A 107 -4.61 1.60 -13.92
N LEU A 108 -5.81 1.08 -13.62
CA LEU A 108 -7.08 1.65 -14.10
C LEU A 108 -7.30 3.09 -13.65
N ASN A 109 -6.83 3.44 -12.44
CA ASN A 109 -6.88 4.81 -11.93
C ASN A 109 -5.93 5.77 -12.66
N ASN A 110 -4.99 5.26 -13.45
CA ASN A 110 -4.00 6.02 -14.21
C ASN A 110 -4.24 5.98 -15.73
N VAL A 111 -5.37 5.43 -16.19
CA VAL A 111 -5.70 5.34 -17.61
C VAL A 111 -6.26 6.67 -18.12
N SER A 112 -5.62 7.25 -19.12
CA SER A 112 -6.15 8.36 -19.91
C SER A 112 -7.29 7.90 -20.84
N GLN A 113 -8.22 8.81 -21.16
CA GLN A 113 -9.37 8.51 -22.03
C GLN A 113 -8.93 7.84 -23.34
N GLY A 114 -9.48 6.66 -23.65
CA GLY A 114 -9.28 5.97 -24.93
C GLY A 114 -8.63 4.58 -24.86
N SER A 115 -8.15 4.12 -23.70
CA SER A 115 -7.66 2.73 -23.57
C SER A 115 -8.82 1.75 -23.31
N SER A 116 -8.77 0.56 -23.90
CA SER A 116 -9.68 -0.53 -23.58
C SER A 116 -9.44 -0.99 -22.15
N VAL A 117 -10.32 -0.59 -21.24
CA VAL A 117 -10.25 -0.98 -19.83
C VAL A 117 -10.57 -2.48 -19.72
N VAL A 118 -9.55 -3.30 -19.44
CA VAL A 118 -9.70 -4.73 -19.16
C VAL A 118 -9.76 -4.91 -17.65
N ASN A 119 -10.68 -5.77 -17.17
CA ASN A 119 -10.77 -6.10 -15.76
C ASN A 119 -9.42 -6.63 -15.23
N PRO A 120 -9.07 -6.34 -13.96
CA PRO A 120 -7.89 -6.95 -13.36
C PRO A 120 -8.00 -8.48 -13.35
N VAL A 121 -6.86 -9.16 -13.44
CA VAL A 121 -6.80 -10.63 -13.49
C VAL A 121 -7.34 -11.21 -12.19
N THR A 122 -8.41 -12.00 -12.28
CA THR A 122 -9.02 -12.71 -11.13
C THR A 122 -8.33 -14.05 -10.88
N ASN A 123 -8.25 -14.45 -9.61
CA ASN A 123 -7.83 -15.80 -9.19
C ASN A 123 -9.00 -16.71 -8.80
N VAL A 124 -10.23 -16.30 -9.09
CA VAL A 124 -11.45 -17.05 -8.80
C VAL A 124 -12.05 -17.58 -10.10
N SER A 125 -12.27 -18.89 -10.17
CA SER A 125 -12.87 -19.54 -11.35
C SER A 125 -14.35 -19.17 -11.50
N GLY A 126 -14.78 -18.91 -12.73
CA GLY A 126 -16.19 -18.66 -13.06
C GLY A 126 -16.69 -17.23 -12.81
N VAL A 127 -15.81 -16.29 -12.43
CA VAL A 127 -16.16 -14.88 -12.25
C VAL A 127 -15.37 -13.98 -13.20
N LYS A 128 -15.94 -12.80 -13.51
CA LYS A 128 -15.30 -11.79 -14.37
C LYS A 128 -14.58 -10.68 -13.59
N LEU A 129 -14.85 -10.56 -12.29
CA LEU A 129 -14.30 -9.54 -11.40
C LEU A 129 -14.28 -10.07 -9.96
N GLY A 130 -13.31 -9.61 -9.19
CA GLY A 130 -13.09 -10.02 -7.81
C GLY A 130 -11.81 -10.83 -7.64
N TYR A 131 -11.49 -11.11 -6.38
CA TYR A 131 -10.32 -11.87 -5.97
C TYR A 131 -10.64 -12.64 -4.69
N PHE A 132 -9.93 -13.74 -4.46
CA PHE A 132 -9.89 -14.46 -3.19
C PHE A 132 -8.50 -14.29 -2.57
N SER A 133 -8.44 -13.99 -1.27
CA SER A 133 -7.16 -13.78 -0.58
C SER A 133 -7.13 -14.47 0.78
N ALA A 134 -6.09 -15.26 1.01
CA ALA A 134 -5.64 -15.68 2.33
C ALA A 134 -4.28 -14.99 2.59
N HIS A 135 -4.24 -14.11 3.59
CA HIS A 135 -3.09 -13.26 3.88
C HIS A 135 -2.88 -13.11 5.39
N THR A 136 -1.66 -12.76 5.76
CA THR A 136 -1.36 -12.37 7.14
C THR A 136 -1.66 -10.89 7.35
N VAL A 137 -1.80 -10.48 8.60
CA VAL A 137 -2.10 -9.10 8.96
C VAL A 137 -1.17 -8.65 10.09
N ASN A 138 -0.54 -7.49 9.92
CA ASN A 138 0.09 -6.75 10.99
C ASN A 138 -0.41 -5.30 11.00
N ARG A 139 -0.77 -4.77 12.16
CA ARG A 139 -1.29 -3.41 12.31
C ARG A 139 -0.42 -2.58 13.23
N LYS A 140 -0.21 -1.32 12.88
CA LYS A 140 0.43 -0.34 13.76
C LYS A 140 -0.29 0.99 13.64
N SER A 141 -0.43 1.69 14.76
CA SER A 141 -1.09 2.99 14.84
C SER A 141 -0.15 4.05 15.39
N ILE A 142 -0.36 5.29 14.97
CA ILE A 142 0.37 6.46 15.44
C ILE A 142 -0.56 7.67 15.44
N VAL A 143 -0.44 8.51 16.46
CA VAL A 143 -1.16 9.78 16.53
C VAL A 143 -0.31 10.86 15.87
N VAL A 144 -0.92 11.62 14.97
CA VAL A 144 -0.32 12.77 14.30
C VAL A 144 -0.07 13.86 15.34
N LYS A 145 1.16 14.39 15.36
CA LYS A 145 1.59 15.43 16.28
C LYS A 145 1.68 16.77 15.58
#